data_AF-A0A9X7CJA8-F1
#
_entry.id   AF-A0A9X7CJA8-F1
#
_cell.length_a   1.000
_cell.length_b   1.000
_cell.length_c   1.000
_cell.angle_alpha   90.00
_cell.angle_beta   90.00
_cell.angle_gamma   90.00
#
_symmetry.space_group_name_H-M   'P 1'
#
loop_
_entity.id
_entity.type
_entity.pdbx_description
1 polymer ?
#
loop_
_entity_poly.entity_id
_entity_poly.type
_entity_poly.pdbx_seq_one_letter_code
_entity_poly.pdbx_strand_id
1 'polypeptide(L)'
;TKDEIGDLSHNINTLSKTLYSYIHRLQQDIEKEKQLEHTRKEFIAGVSHELKTPLSIMKSCISILEDGVASNKKDYYFKAMSKEVDKMDILIIDMLELAKFESGTYKMEMDTFYIDEIIDYICEQLNADIVAKRLHVHKQISKMEVVANQSRIEQVITNFITNAIRYTPEHENIIISTIEENERVKVCVENKG
;
A
#
# COMPACT_ATOMS: atom_id res chain seq x y z
N THR A 1 -36.17 32.61 45.70
CA THR A 1 -36.96 32.48 44.45
C THR A 1 -36.30 33.09 43.21
N LYS A 2 -35.40 34.08 43.30
CA LYS A 2 -34.65 34.57 42.11
C LYS A 2 -33.45 33.71 41.70
N ASP A 3 -32.88 32.89 42.59
CA ASP A 3 -31.77 31.98 42.26
C ASP A 3 -32.20 30.77 41.42
N GLU A 4 -33.34 30.15 41.74
CA GLU A 4 -33.77 28.90 41.10
C GLU A 4 -34.03 29.04 39.58
N ILE A 5 -34.48 30.22 39.13
CA ILE A 5 -34.69 30.51 37.71
C ILE A 5 -33.35 30.79 36.98
N GLY A 6 -32.39 31.39 37.68
CA GLY A 6 -31.03 31.61 37.18
C GLY A 6 -30.26 30.30 37.02
N ASP A 7 -30.34 29.44 38.03
CA ASP A 7 -29.75 28.10 38.02
C ASP A 7 -30.38 27.21 36.94
N LEU A 8 -31.71 27.28 36.77
CA LEU A 8 -32.39 26.57 35.69
C LEU A 8 -31.95 27.06 34.31
N SER A 9 -31.82 28.38 34.11
CA SER A 9 -31.32 28.96 32.86
C SER A 9 -29.87 28.54 32.57
N HIS A 10 -29.02 28.50 33.61
CA HIS A 10 -27.63 28.06 33.46
C HIS A 10 -27.55 26.56 33.10
N ASN A 11 -28.36 25.73 33.73
CA ASN A 11 -28.44 24.29 33.46
C ASN A 11 -28.97 24.01 32.05
N ILE A 12 -30.02 24.72 31.62
CA ILE A 12 -30.54 24.61 30.25
C ILE A 12 -29.50 25.05 29.23
N ASN A 13 -28.77 26.15 29.49
CA ASN A 13 -27.71 26.62 28.59
C ASN A 13 -26.54 25.62 28.49
N THR A 14 -26.17 25.01 29.62
CA THR A 14 -25.11 23.98 29.67
C THR A 14 -25.53 22.72 28.92
N LEU A 15 -26.77 22.27 29.13
CA LEU A 15 -27.34 21.12 28.41
C LEU A 15 -27.40 21.40 26.90
N SER A 16 -27.89 22.56 26.48
CA SER A 16 -27.92 22.97 25.07
C SER A 16 -26.53 22.95 24.46
N LYS A 17 -25.53 23.56 25.10
CA LYS A 17 -24.13 23.53 24.62
C LYS A 17 -23.60 22.11 24.47
N THR A 18 -23.93 21.23 25.42
CA THR A 18 -23.52 19.82 25.41
C THR A 18 -24.22 19.05 24.29
N LEU A 19 -25.51 19.28 24.06
CA LEU A 19 -26.24 18.70 22.94
C LEU A 19 -25.68 19.16 21.59
N TYR A 20 -25.37 20.46 21.46
CA TYR A 20 -24.74 20.99 20.25
C TYR A 20 -23.38 20.33 19.97
N SER A 21 -22.55 20.11 21.00
CA SER A 21 -21.25 19.44 20.82
C SER A 21 -21.41 17.96 20.44
N TYR A 22 -22.36 17.25 21.03
CA TYR A 22 -22.67 15.87 20.64
C TYR A 22 -23.22 15.75 19.21
N ILE A 23 -24.14 16.63 18.83
CA ILE A 23 -24.68 16.67 17.45
C ILE A 23 -23.55 16.93 16.46
N HIS A 24 -22.68 17.91 16.74
CA HIS A 24 -21.54 18.21 15.88
C HIS A 24 -20.58 17.02 15.76
N ARG A 25 -20.26 16.34 16.88
CA ARG A 25 -19.42 15.15 16.86
C ARG A 25 -20.05 14.01 16.06
N LEU A 26 -21.34 13.76 16.23
CA LEU A 26 -22.08 12.76 15.45
C LEU A 26 -22.08 13.10 13.95
N GLN A 27 -22.23 14.37 13.58
CA GLN A 27 -22.12 14.80 12.20
C GLN A 27 -20.73 14.54 11.62
N GLN A 28 -19.67 14.81 12.38
CA GLN A 28 -18.30 14.49 11.98
C GLN A 28 -18.07 12.98 11.84
N ASP A 29 -18.59 12.19 12.76
CA ASP A 29 -18.49 10.72 12.73
C ASP A 29 -19.23 10.16 11.51
N ILE A 30 -20.45 10.64 11.21
CA ILE A 30 -21.22 10.27 10.01
C ILE A 30 -20.48 10.65 8.73
N GLU A 31 -19.88 11.84 8.67
CA GLU A 31 -19.15 12.28 7.49
C GLU A 31 -17.90 11.42 7.26
N LYS A 32 -17.17 11.10 8.34
CA LYS A 32 -16.03 10.19 8.30
C LYS A 32 -16.44 8.79 7.84
N GLU A 33 -17.55 8.27 8.33
CA GLU A 33 -18.08 6.97 7.93
C GLU A 33 -18.48 6.94 6.45
N LYS A 34 -19.15 7.99 5.96
CA LYS A 34 -19.48 8.14 4.53
C LYS A 34 -18.23 8.18 3.65
N GLN A 35 -17.21 8.92 4.08
CA GLN A 35 -15.96 9.02 3.34
C GLN A 35 -15.25 7.66 3.28
N LEU A 36 -15.23 6.92 4.39
CA LEU A 36 -14.68 5.56 4.44
C LEU A 36 -15.46 4.59 3.54
N GLU A 37 -16.80 4.62 3.58
CA GLU A 37 -17.68 3.87 2.68
C GLU A 37 -17.41 4.19 1.20
N HIS A 38 -17.19 5.46 0.88
CA HIS A 38 -16.89 5.91 -0.46
C HIS A 38 -15.53 5.38 -0.94
N THR A 39 -14.47 5.58 -0.16
CA THR A 39 -13.13 5.05 -0.46
C THR A 39 -13.15 3.53 -0.62
N ARG A 40 -13.91 2.81 0.21
CA ARG A 40 -14.08 1.36 0.09
C ARG A 40 -14.71 0.96 -1.24
N LYS A 41 -15.76 1.66 -1.68
CA LYS A 41 -16.42 1.40 -2.97
C LYS A 41 -15.50 1.68 -4.14
N GLU A 42 -14.76 2.79 -4.10
CA GLU A 42 -13.76 3.13 -5.12
C GLU A 42 -12.66 2.07 -5.19
N PHE A 43 -12.15 1.62 -4.05
CA PHE A 43 -11.16 0.55 -3.98
C PHE A 43 -11.68 -0.76 -4.60
N ILE A 44 -12.87 -1.22 -4.19
CA ILE A 44 -13.47 -2.46 -4.74
C ILE A 44 -13.69 -2.35 -6.25
N ALA A 45 -14.16 -1.19 -6.73
CA ALA A 45 -14.34 -0.95 -8.16
C ALA A 45 -12.99 -0.98 -8.89
N GLY A 46 -11.96 -0.34 -8.34
CA GLY A 46 -10.59 -0.35 -8.86
C GLY A 46 -10.03 -1.76 -8.98
N VAL A 47 -10.06 -2.54 -7.89
CA VAL A 47 -9.60 -3.93 -7.88
C VAL A 47 -10.38 -4.79 -8.89
N SER A 48 -11.69 -4.61 -9.00
CA SER A 48 -12.51 -5.34 -9.98
C SER A 48 -12.07 -5.05 -11.42
N HIS A 49 -11.75 -3.79 -11.73
CA HIS A 49 -11.20 -3.39 -13.03
C HIS A 49 -9.81 -3.98 -13.27
N GLU A 50 -8.93 -3.92 -12.26
CA GLU A 50 -7.58 -4.43 -12.35
C GLU A 50 -7.54 -5.96 -12.46
N LEU A 51 -8.51 -6.70 -11.90
CA LEU A 51 -8.65 -8.15 -12.08
C LEU A 51 -9.26 -8.53 -13.45
N LYS A 52 -10.13 -7.69 -14.01
CA LYS A 52 -10.77 -7.97 -15.31
C LYS A 52 -9.74 -8.01 -16.44
N THR A 53 -8.72 -7.16 -16.38
CA THR A 53 -7.65 -7.06 -17.38
C THR A 53 -6.82 -8.34 -17.53
N PRO A 54 -6.15 -8.87 -16.47
CA PRO A 54 -5.39 -10.13 -16.55
C PRO A 54 -6.29 -11.30 -16.93
N LEU A 55 -7.55 -11.34 -16.45
CA LEU A 55 -8.52 -12.37 -16.82
C LEU A 55 -8.86 -12.34 -18.33
N SER A 56 -9.05 -11.15 -18.90
CA SER A 56 -9.27 -10.99 -20.34
C SER A 56 -8.06 -11.41 -21.17
N ILE A 57 -6.84 -11.09 -20.71
CA ILE A 57 -5.60 -11.51 -21.36
C ILE A 57 -5.47 -13.04 -21.32
N MET A 58 -5.73 -13.68 -20.18
CA MET A 58 -5.73 -15.14 -20.06
C MET A 58 -6.73 -15.79 -21.00
N LYS A 59 -7.99 -15.30 -21.03
CA LYS A 59 -9.01 -15.81 -21.97
C LYS A 59 -8.57 -15.70 -23.42
N SER A 60 -8.02 -14.55 -23.81
CA SER A 60 -7.51 -14.35 -25.17
C SER A 60 -6.37 -15.31 -25.50
N CYS A 61 -5.42 -15.51 -24.58
CA CYS A 61 -4.32 -16.46 -24.77
C CYS A 61 -4.83 -17.90 -24.89
N ILE A 62 -5.85 -18.29 -24.10
CA ILE A 62 -6.47 -19.62 -24.18
C ILE A 62 -7.11 -19.81 -25.56
N SER A 63 -7.93 -18.87 -26.02
CA SER A 63 -8.57 -18.95 -27.34
C SER A 63 -7.56 -19.07 -28.49
N ILE A 64 -6.46 -18.30 -28.45
CA ILE A 64 -5.41 -18.38 -29.47
C ILE A 64 -4.75 -19.77 -29.51
N LEU A 65 -4.57 -20.40 -28.34
CA LEU A 65 -4.00 -21.74 -28.25
C LEU A 65 -4.98 -22.83 -28.70
N GLU A 66 -6.27 -22.68 -28.37
CA GLU A 66 -7.35 -23.60 -28.78
C GLU A 66 -7.55 -23.58 -30.30
N ASP A 67 -7.53 -22.40 -30.92
CA ASP A 67 -7.69 -22.24 -32.37
C ASP A 67 -6.47 -22.75 -33.18
N GLY A 68 -5.40 -23.17 -32.50
CA GLY A 68 -4.19 -23.74 -33.12
C GLY A 68 -3.32 -22.73 -33.88
N VAL A 69 -3.71 -21.45 -33.89
CA VAL A 69 -3.09 -20.34 -34.64
C VAL A 69 -1.63 -20.11 -34.25
N ALA A 70 -1.24 -20.44 -33.02
CA ALA A 70 0.09 -20.21 -32.49
C ALA A 70 0.74 -21.46 -31.86
N SER A 71 0.57 -22.61 -32.51
CA SER A 71 1.08 -23.91 -32.07
C SER A 71 2.61 -23.96 -31.89
N ASN A 72 3.37 -23.10 -32.58
CA ASN A 72 4.83 -22.92 -32.41
C ASN A 72 5.24 -21.92 -31.31
N LYS A 73 4.28 -21.24 -30.68
CA LYS A 73 4.51 -20.23 -29.63
C LYS A 73 3.82 -20.58 -28.31
N LYS A 74 3.45 -21.85 -28.09
CA LYS A 74 2.73 -22.29 -26.89
C LYS A 74 3.39 -21.80 -25.59
N ASP A 75 4.70 -21.96 -25.48
CA ASP A 75 5.46 -21.55 -24.30
C ASP A 75 5.39 -20.04 -24.03
N TYR A 76 5.31 -19.22 -25.08
CA TYR A 76 5.15 -17.77 -24.95
C TYR A 76 3.80 -17.42 -24.31
N TYR A 77 2.71 -18.05 -24.76
CA TYR A 77 1.37 -17.81 -24.20
C TYR A 77 1.23 -18.38 -22.80
N PHE A 78 1.82 -19.54 -22.50
CA PHE A 78 1.84 -20.05 -21.13
C PHE A 78 2.60 -19.14 -20.16
N LYS A 79 3.76 -18.60 -20.58
CA LYS A 79 4.47 -17.59 -19.78
C LYS A 79 3.66 -16.31 -19.60
N ALA A 80 2.98 -15.85 -20.64
CA ALA A 80 2.10 -14.68 -20.54
C ALA A 80 0.95 -14.92 -19.55
N MET A 81 0.29 -16.07 -19.60
CA MET A 81 -0.76 -16.44 -18.63
C MET A 81 -0.21 -16.53 -17.21
N SER A 82 0.94 -17.19 -17.00
CA SER A 82 1.58 -17.30 -15.68
C SER A 82 1.80 -15.92 -15.08
N LYS A 83 2.33 -14.98 -15.87
CA LYS A 83 2.55 -13.60 -15.43
C LYS A 83 1.25 -12.90 -15.02
N GLU A 84 0.15 -13.15 -15.73
CA GLU A 84 -1.15 -12.58 -15.36
C GLU A 84 -1.74 -13.23 -14.10
N VAL A 85 -1.50 -14.52 -13.87
CA VAL A 85 -1.87 -15.20 -12.61
C VAL A 85 -1.09 -14.61 -11.44
N ASP A 86 0.23 -14.44 -11.58
CA ASP A 86 1.09 -13.86 -10.53
C ASP A 86 0.61 -12.45 -10.15
N LYS A 87 0.20 -11.64 -11.15
CA LYS A 87 -0.40 -10.32 -10.89
C LYS A 87 -1.71 -10.41 -10.12
N MET A 88 -2.59 -11.35 -10.47
CA MET A 88 -3.86 -11.54 -9.75
C MET A 88 -3.63 -11.98 -8.31
N ASP A 89 -2.63 -12.82 -8.06
CA ASP A 89 -2.26 -13.26 -6.71
C ASP A 89 -1.84 -12.09 -5.83
N ILE A 90 -0.98 -11.20 -6.34
CA ILE A 90 -0.59 -9.96 -5.65
C ILE A 90 -1.82 -9.11 -5.30
N LEU A 91 -2.74 -8.88 -6.25
CA LEU A 91 -3.96 -8.10 -6.02
C LEU A 91 -4.87 -8.72 -4.94
N ILE A 92 -4.96 -10.05 -4.90
CA ILE A 92 -5.76 -10.76 -3.89
C ILE A 92 -5.11 -10.62 -2.51
N ILE A 93 -3.79 -10.75 -2.42
CA ILE A 93 -3.05 -10.58 -1.17
C ILE A 93 -3.28 -9.15 -0.65
N ASP A 94 -3.09 -8.13 -1.49
CA ASP A 94 -3.31 -6.72 -1.12
C ASP A 94 -4.74 -6.48 -0.61
N MET A 95 -5.75 -7.09 -1.26
CA MET A 95 -7.15 -7.01 -0.82
C MET A 95 -7.36 -7.66 0.56
N LEU A 96 -6.78 -8.83 0.80
CA LEU A 96 -6.87 -9.52 2.10
C LEU A 96 -6.18 -8.74 3.21
N GLU A 97 -5.06 -8.08 2.91
CA GLU A 97 -4.35 -7.25 3.87
C GLU A 97 -5.13 -5.99 4.23
N LEU A 98 -5.73 -5.32 3.25
CA LEU A 98 -6.62 -4.18 3.51
C LEU A 98 -7.81 -4.60 4.38
N ALA A 99 -8.45 -5.73 4.06
CA ALA A 99 -9.58 -6.24 4.85
C ALA A 99 -9.18 -6.54 6.30
N LYS A 100 -7.97 -7.08 6.53
CA LYS A 100 -7.44 -7.27 7.89
C LYS A 100 -7.23 -5.94 8.60
N PHE A 101 -6.70 -4.93 7.93
CA PHE A 101 -6.48 -3.60 8.49
C PHE A 101 -7.81 -2.92 8.88
N GLU A 102 -8.82 -2.97 8.01
CA GLU A 102 -10.16 -2.40 8.27
C GLU A 102 -10.91 -3.07 9.42
N SER A 103 -10.68 -4.37 9.66
CA SER A 103 -11.37 -5.13 10.71
C SER A 103 -11.03 -4.67 12.14
N GLY A 104 -10.01 -3.83 12.32
CA GLY A 104 -9.54 -3.41 13.65
C GLY A 104 -8.92 -4.53 14.50
N THR A 105 -8.83 -5.75 13.96
CA THR A 105 -8.20 -6.91 14.62
C THR A 105 -6.68 -6.95 14.44
N TYR A 106 -6.13 -5.98 13.70
CA TYR A 106 -4.72 -5.91 13.40
C TYR A 106 -3.92 -5.48 14.64
N LYS A 107 -3.16 -6.40 15.22
CA LYS A 107 -2.16 -6.09 16.24
C LYS A 107 -0.82 -5.87 15.55
N MET A 108 -0.30 -4.66 15.65
CA MET A 108 1.03 -4.33 15.15
C MET A 108 2.06 -4.87 16.14
N GLU A 109 2.76 -5.91 15.74
CA GLU A 109 3.92 -6.42 16.48
C GLU A 109 5.12 -5.53 16.17
N MET A 110 5.76 -4.99 17.20
CA MET A 110 6.89 -4.07 17.08
C MET A 110 8.16 -4.81 17.44
N ASP A 111 9.11 -4.82 16.53
CA ASP A 111 10.43 -5.43 16.68
C ASP A 111 11.51 -4.35 16.61
N THR A 112 12.68 -4.64 17.19
CA THR A 112 13.88 -3.81 17.04
C THR A 112 14.79 -4.45 16.02
N PHE A 113 15.12 -3.72 14.95
CA PHE A 113 15.94 -4.23 13.85
C PHE A 113 16.74 -3.11 13.17
N TYR A 114 17.72 -3.50 12.35
CA TYR A 114 18.53 -2.56 11.58
C TYR A 114 17.94 -2.35 10.18
N ILE A 115 17.60 -1.10 9.85
CA ILE A 115 16.90 -0.78 8.59
C ILE A 115 17.79 -1.00 7.36
N ASP A 116 19.10 -0.82 7.51
CA ASP A 116 20.10 -1.04 6.47
C ASP A 116 20.16 -2.52 6.05
N GLU A 117 20.06 -3.44 7.00
CA GLU A 117 20.02 -4.89 6.71
C GLU A 117 18.78 -5.27 5.89
N ILE A 118 17.63 -4.66 6.18
CA ILE A 118 16.39 -4.87 5.42
C ILE A 118 16.52 -4.32 4.00
N ILE A 119 17.05 -3.11 3.84
CA ILE A 119 17.25 -2.49 2.52
C ILE A 119 18.21 -3.34 1.67
N ASP A 120 19.30 -3.83 2.26
CA ASP A 120 20.28 -4.66 1.59
C ASP A 120 19.68 -6.00 1.15
N TYR A 121 18.97 -6.68 2.05
CA TYR A 121 18.27 -7.92 1.74
C TYR A 121 17.29 -7.76 0.56
N ILE A 122 16.49 -6.68 0.55
CA ILE A 122 15.54 -6.43 -0.54
C ILE A 122 16.27 -6.15 -1.86
N CYS A 123 17.37 -5.38 -1.84
CA CYS A 123 18.17 -5.13 -3.03
C CYS A 123 18.76 -6.42 -3.61
N GLU A 124 19.18 -7.36 -2.75
CA GLU A 124 19.68 -8.67 -3.17
C GLU A 124 18.59 -9.52 -3.81
N GLN A 125 17.39 -9.58 -3.21
CA GLN A 125 16.23 -10.30 -3.77
C GLN A 125 15.84 -9.76 -5.15
N LEU A 126 15.90 -8.44 -5.35
CA LEU A 126 15.52 -7.77 -6.59
C LEU A 126 16.68 -7.65 -7.60
N ASN A 127 17.86 -8.19 -7.29
CA ASN A 127 19.06 -8.03 -8.11
C ASN A 127 18.87 -8.57 -9.54
N ALA A 128 18.11 -9.66 -9.72
CA ALA A 128 17.82 -10.21 -11.04
C ALA A 128 17.09 -9.20 -11.95
N ASP A 129 16.09 -8.49 -11.41
CA ASP A 129 15.32 -7.49 -12.16
C ASP A 129 16.14 -6.22 -12.43
N ILE A 130 16.94 -5.79 -11.44
CA ILE A 130 17.87 -4.66 -11.56
C ILE A 130 18.86 -4.91 -12.70
N VAL A 131 19.48 -6.09 -12.73
CA VAL A 131 20.44 -6.49 -13.76
C VAL A 131 19.76 -6.66 -15.12
N ALA A 132 18.58 -7.28 -15.17
CA ALA A 132 17.82 -7.47 -16.41
C ALA A 132 17.52 -6.13 -17.11
N LYS A 133 17.22 -5.08 -16.35
CA LYS A 133 16.95 -3.73 -16.85
C LYS A 133 18.18 -2.81 -16.87
N ARG A 134 19.36 -3.35 -16.50
CA ARG A 134 20.66 -2.66 -16.49
C ARG A 134 20.65 -1.38 -15.67
N LEU A 135 19.96 -1.39 -14.53
CA LEU A 135 19.85 -0.23 -13.66
C LEU A 135 21.08 -0.11 -12.75
N HIS A 136 21.39 1.12 -12.34
CA HIS A 136 22.43 1.41 -11.37
C HIS A 136 21.83 1.83 -10.02
N VAL A 137 21.91 0.95 -9.02
CA VAL A 137 21.41 1.24 -7.66
C VAL A 137 22.54 1.78 -6.80
N HIS A 138 22.40 3.02 -6.34
CA HIS A 138 23.32 3.69 -5.43
C HIS A 138 22.73 3.71 -4.02
N LYS A 139 23.45 3.12 -3.06
CA LYS A 139 23.02 3.07 -1.66
C LYS A 139 23.83 4.08 -0.85
N GLN A 140 23.13 5.04 -0.26
CA GLN A 140 23.64 6.02 0.71
C GLN A 140 22.98 5.77 2.06
N ILE A 141 23.20 4.55 2.57
CA ILE A 141 22.55 4.06 3.78
C ILE A 141 23.55 3.99 4.93
N SER A 142 23.12 4.37 6.12
CA SER A 142 23.87 4.25 7.36
C SER A 142 23.22 3.21 8.26
N LYS A 143 24.03 2.56 9.11
CA LYS A 143 23.54 1.59 10.08
C LYS A 143 22.63 2.27 11.11
N MET A 144 21.36 1.90 11.14
CA MET A 144 20.34 2.56 11.97
C MET A 144 19.37 1.55 12.56
N GLU A 145 19.26 1.55 13.88
CA GLU A 145 18.31 0.72 14.62
C GLU A 145 16.94 1.42 14.67
N VAL A 146 15.87 0.68 14.39
CA VAL A 146 14.49 1.18 14.39
C VAL A 146 13.58 0.23 15.17
N VAL A 147 12.52 0.80 15.77
CA VAL A 147 11.46 0.04 16.43
C VAL A 147 10.19 0.13 15.58
N ALA A 148 9.85 -0.95 14.87
CA ALA A 148 8.71 -1.02 13.95
C ALA A 148 8.28 -2.46 13.70
N ASN A 149 7.19 -2.68 12.98
CA ASN A 149 6.89 -4.01 12.46
C ASN A 149 7.82 -4.33 11.28
N GLN A 150 8.79 -5.23 11.47
CA GLN A 150 9.82 -5.51 10.47
C GLN A 150 9.23 -5.96 9.14
N SER A 151 8.32 -6.94 9.15
CA SER A 151 7.71 -7.48 7.91
C SER A 151 6.92 -6.42 7.12
N ARG A 152 6.25 -5.49 7.81
CA ARG A 152 5.53 -4.38 7.16
C ARG A 152 6.47 -3.36 6.57
N ILE A 153 7.55 -3.03 7.27
CA ILE A 153 8.57 -2.12 6.74
C ILE A 153 9.25 -2.74 5.52
N GLU A 154 9.57 -4.04 5.57
CA GLU A 154 10.10 -4.78 4.43
C GLU A 154 9.16 -4.71 3.21
N GLN A 155 7.87 -4.93 3.42
CA GLN A 155 6.85 -4.81 2.36
C GLN A 155 6.80 -3.40 1.76
N VAL A 156 6.78 -2.37 2.60
CA VAL A 156 6.75 -0.97 2.16
C VAL A 156 7.99 -0.63 1.33
N ILE A 157 9.18 -0.98 1.81
CA ILE A 157 10.44 -0.73 1.10
C ILE A 157 10.46 -1.51 -0.22
N THR A 158 10.04 -2.77 -0.22
CA THR A 158 9.92 -3.59 -1.43
C THR A 158 9.01 -2.94 -2.47
N ASN A 159 7.85 -2.42 -2.05
CA ASN A 159 6.93 -1.71 -2.93
C ASN A 159 7.55 -0.45 -3.54
N PHE A 160 8.30 0.34 -2.77
CA PHE A 160 9.00 1.51 -3.30
C PHE A 160 10.12 1.13 -4.28
N ILE A 161 10.96 0.15 -3.96
CA ILE A 161 12.08 -0.26 -4.81
C ILE A 161 11.57 -0.93 -6.10
N THR A 162 10.58 -1.80 -6.02
CA THR A 162 9.98 -2.43 -7.22
C THR A 162 9.31 -1.40 -8.13
N ASN A 163 8.64 -0.38 -7.56
CA ASN A 163 8.14 0.75 -8.34
C ASN A 163 9.27 1.53 -9.00
N ALA A 164 10.35 1.85 -8.27
CA ALA A 164 11.51 2.51 -8.84
C ALA A 164 12.10 1.71 -10.01
N ILE A 165 12.30 0.40 -9.86
CA ILE A 165 12.78 -0.49 -10.93
C ILE A 165 11.82 -0.45 -12.14
N ARG A 166 10.51 -0.50 -11.89
CA ARG A 166 9.49 -0.52 -12.94
C ARG A 166 9.49 0.75 -13.78
N TYR A 167 9.59 1.92 -13.14
CA TYR A 167 9.42 3.22 -13.81
C TYR A 167 10.73 3.89 -14.26
N THR A 168 11.89 3.44 -13.78
CA THR A 168 13.19 3.97 -14.22
C THR A 168 13.52 3.47 -15.63
N PRO A 169 13.94 4.32 -16.60
CA PRO A 169 14.42 3.86 -17.91
C PRO A 169 15.62 2.91 -17.80
N GLU A 170 15.86 2.09 -18.82
CA GLU A 170 17.07 1.25 -18.86
C GLU A 170 18.34 2.11 -18.74
N HIS A 171 19.38 1.57 -18.09
CA HIS A 171 20.67 2.26 -17.89
C HIS A 171 20.67 3.47 -16.96
N GLU A 172 19.52 3.81 -16.35
CA GLU A 172 19.43 4.93 -15.41
C GLU A 172 19.63 4.50 -13.94
N ASN A 173 19.59 5.50 -13.07
CA ASN A 173 20.00 5.39 -11.68
C ASN A 173 18.78 5.38 -10.73
N ILE A 174 18.89 4.55 -9.69
CA ILE A 174 18.03 4.57 -8.50
C ILE A 174 18.93 4.89 -7.30
N ILE A 175 18.53 5.84 -6.47
CA ILE A 175 19.26 6.23 -5.26
C ILE A 175 18.42 5.86 -4.05
N ILE A 176 18.99 5.06 -3.16
CA ILE A 176 18.37 4.70 -1.88
C ILE A 176 19.20 5.35 -0.78
N SER A 177 18.58 6.19 0.05
CA SER A 177 19.26 6.87 1.15
C SER A 177 18.50 6.74 2.47
N THR A 178 19.24 6.74 3.57
CA THR A 178 18.67 6.86 4.92
C THR A 178 19.18 8.13 5.59
N ILE A 179 18.26 8.86 6.23
CA ILE A 179 18.54 10.12 6.92
C ILE A 179 17.94 10.02 8.32
N GLU A 180 18.74 10.34 9.34
CA GLU A 180 18.25 10.51 10.70
C GLU A 180 17.65 11.91 10.83
N GLU A 181 16.36 11.97 11.14
CA GLU A 181 15.63 13.22 11.37
C GLU A 181 15.01 13.18 12.77
N ASN A 182 15.71 13.74 13.76
CA ASN A 182 15.35 13.71 15.19
C ASN A 182 15.26 12.25 15.71
N GLU A 183 14.10 11.84 16.25
CA GLU A 183 13.83 10.48 16.74
C GLU A 183 13.22 9.57 15.66
N ARG A 184 13.50 9.84 14.37
CA ARG A 184 12.97 9.07 13.25
C ARG A 184 14.04 8.81 12.21
N VAL A 185 13.89 7.68 11.54
CA VAL A 185 14.65 7.36 10.34
C VAL A 185 13.77 7.59 9.13
N LYS A 186 14.28 8.37 8.18
CA LYS A 186 13.66 8.61 6.88
C LYS A 186 14.39 7.78 5.83
N VAL A 187 13.64 6.91 5.15
CA VAL A 187 14.12 6.14 4.01
C VAL A 187 13.61 6.82 2.74
N CYS A 188 14.53 7.15 1.83
CA CYS A 188 14.23 7.79 0.56
C CYS A 188 14.62 6.84 -0.58
N VAL A 189 13.68 6.62 -1.52
CA VAL A 189 13.95 5.94 -2.80
C VAL A 189 13.69 6.96 -3.90
N GLU A 190 14.75 7.40 -4.54
CA GLU A 190 14.71 8.33 -5.67
C GLU A 190 15.03 7.58 -6.96
N ASN A 191 14.27 7.85 -8.00
CA ASN A 191 14.46 7.23 -9.30
C ASN A 191 14.35 8.28 -10.40
N LYS A 192 15.15 8.14 -11.44
CA LYS A 192 15.00 8.96 -12.65
C LYS A 192 13.88 8.37 -13.49
N GLY A 193 12.82 9.14 -13.72
CA GLY A 193 11.65 8.75 -14.51
C GLY A 193 11.06 9.95 -15.22
#